data_AF-A0A8T5W900-F1
#
_entry.id   AF-A0A8T5W900-F1
#
_cell.length_a   1.000
_cell.length_b   1.000
_cell.length_c   1.000
_cell.angle_alpha   90.00
_cell.angle_beta   90.00
_cell.angle_gamma   90.00
#
_symmetry.space_group_name_H-M   'P 1'
#
loop_
_entity.id
_entity.type
_entity.pdbx_description
1 polymer ?
#
loop_
_entity_poly.entity_id
_entity_poly.type
_entity_poly.pdbx_seq_one_letter_code
_entity_poly.pdbx_strand_id
1 'polypeptide(L)'
;LLVLIFKVKLLLAILTIVLIVLASSKMKGHKIFLSFKKSLSLSMILLIISVMVFKRMFEVSGAFLVISTIFSDWGVSPLIILFFAPFLAGLLTGITSAFVGIAFPILLPLIIRSQPNLTYAMLAYAGGFAGVLLSPFHLCLIVTREYFKADLRKLYKLLFLPVTFVVLVALLIVGLKGF
;
A
#
# COMPACT_ATOMS: atom_id res chain seq x y z
N LEU A 1 -14.66 0.45 -12.63
CA LEU A 1 -15.84 -0.19 -13.28
C LEU A 1 -15.43 -1.16 -14.40
N LEU A 2 -14.62 -0.74 -15.38
CA LEU A 2 -14.22 -1.60 -16.51
C LEU A 2 -13.54 -2.91 -16.10
N VAL A 3 -12.62 -2.88 -15.13
CA VAL A 3 -11.93 -4.08 -14.61
C VAL A 3 -12.89 -4.99 -13.81
N LEU A 4 -13.77 -4.41 -13.01
CA LEU A 4 -14.66 -5.13 -12.09
C LEU A 4 -15.84 -5.80 -12.81
N ILE A 5 -16.35 -5.19 -13.88
CA ILE A 5 -17.51 -5.69 -14.64
C ILE A 5 -17.07 -6.57 -15.82
N PHE A 6 -16.05 -6.16 -16.59
CA PHE A 6 -15.66 -6.87 -17.81
C PHE A 6 -14.48 -7.85 -17.62
N LYS A 7 -13.94 -7.99 -16.40
CA LYS A 7 -12.73 -8.80 -16.10
C LYS A 7 -11.55 -8.53 -17.06
N VAL A 8 -11.49 -7.32 -17.62
CA VAL A 8 -10.43 -6.92 -18.55
C VAL A 8 -9.14 -6.77 -17.77
N LYS A 9 -8.02 -7.26 -18.33
CA LYS A 9 -6.68 -7.11 -17.75
C LYS A 9 -6.47 -5.64 -17.35
N LEU A 10 -6.01 -5.40 -16.12
CA LEU A 10 -5.80 -4.06 -15.54
C LEU A 10 -5.06 -3.11 -16.50
N LEU A 11 -4.07 -3.66 -17.21
CA LEU A 11 -3.28 -2.96 -18.20
C LEU A 11 -4.14 -2.33 -19.32
N LEU A 12 -5.10 -3.08 -19.87
CA LEU A 12 -5.98 -2.61 -20.94
C LEU A 12 -6.96 -1.55 -20.43
N ALA A 13 -7.43 -1.67 -19.18
CA ALA A 13 -8.28 -0.66 -18.56
C ALA A 13 -7.55 0.67 -18.32
N ILE A 14 -6.29 0.62 -17.90
CA ILE A 14 -5.46 1.82 -17.75
C ILE A 14 -5.18 2.43 -19.12
N LEU A 15 -4.81 1.61 -20.11
CA LEU A 15 -4.49 2.09 -21.46
C LEU A 15 -5.69 2.79 -22.11
N THR A 16 -6.89 2.22 -21.97
CA THR A 16 -8.12 2.80 -22.52
C THR A 16 -8.47 4.13 -21.86
N ILE A 17 -8.39 4.23 -20.52
CA ILE A 17 -8.63 5.50 -19.82
C ILE A 17 -7.61 6.56 -20.25
N VAL A 18 -6.32 6.20 -20.35
CA VAL A 18 -5.28 7.12 -20.80
C VAL A 18 -5.54 7.59 -22.22
N LEU A 19 -5.90 6.69 -23.14
CA LEU A 19 -6.24 7.04 -24.53
C LEU A 19 -7.46 7.96 -24.61
N ILE A 20 -8.52 7.69 -23.84
CA ILE A 20 -9.72 8.54 -23.78
C ILE A 20 -9.39 9.94 -23.27
N VAL A 21 -8.56 10.04 -22.21
CA VAL A 21 -8.13 11.32 -21.65
C VAL A 21 -7.25 12.08 -22.66
N LEU A 22 -6.33 11.40 -23.34
CA LEU A 22 -5.48 12.03 -24.36
C LEU A 22 -6.32 12.54 -25.55
N ALA A 23 -7.27 11.74 -26.04
CA ALA A 23 -8.19 12.13 -27.10
C ALA A 23 -9.11 13.29 -26.68
N SER A 24 -9.61 13.28 -25.45
CA SER A 24 -10.53 14.33 -24.94
C SER A 24 -9.82 15.64 -24.60
N SER A 25 -8.54 15.59 -24.20
CA SER A 25 -7.81 16.77 -23.72
C SER A 25 -7.37 17.74 -24.82
N LYS A 26 -7.53 17.41 -26.12
CA LYS A 26 -7.04 18.19 -27.28
C LYS A 26 -5.62 18.77 -27.05
N MET A 27 -4.75 18.04 -26.35
CA MET A 27 -3.41 18.51 -26.01
C MET A 27 -2.48 18.37 -27.20
N LYS A 28 -1.79 19.45 -27.57
CA LYS A 28 -0.69 19.40 -28.56
C LYS A 28 0.38 18.41 -28.09
N GLY A 29 0.92 17.58 -28.99
CA GLY A 29 1.87 16.49 -28.67
C GLY A 29 3.04 16.92 -27.77
N HIS A 30 3.51 18.16 -27.90
CA HIS A 30 4.55 18.72 -27.03
C HIS A 30 4.14 18.82 -25.56
N LYS A 31 2.89 19.22 -25.25
CA LYS A 31 2.37 19.28 -23.87
C LYS A 31 2.14 17.89 -23.27
N ILE A 32 1.83 16.90 -24.12
CA ILE A 32 1.71 15.48 -23.70
C ILE A 32 3.08 14.98 -23.25
N PHE A 33 4.13 15.20 -24.05
CA PHE A 33 5.49 14.80 -23.70
C PHE A 33 6.00 15.48 -22.43
N LEU A 34 5.74 16.79 -22.28
CA LEU A 34 6.09 17.54 -21.07
C LEU A 34 5.36 17.01 -19.83
N SER A 35 4.09 16.67 -19.96
CA SER A 35 3.30 16.08 -18.87
C SER A 35 3.83 14.70 -18.48
N PHE A 36 4.18 13.86 -19.47
CA PHE A 36 4.75 12.54 -19.23
C PHE A 36 6.10 12.62 -18.49
N LYS A 37 6.99 13.52 -18.93
CA LYS A 37 8.28 13.76 -18.27
C LYS A 37 8.10 14.30 -16.84
N LYS A 38 7.07 15.12 -16.59
CA LYS A 38 6.78 15.67 -15.26
C LYS A 38 6.13 14.65 -14.32
N SER A 39 5.36 13.71 -14.86
CA SER A 39 4.76 12.59 -14.10
C SER A 39 5.82 11.56 -13.66
N LEU A 40 6.89 11.39 -14.44
CA LEU A 40 8.04 10.58 -14.05
C LEU A 40 8.96 11.37 -13.11
N SER A 41 8.62 11.39 -11.83
CA SER A 41 9.53 11.94 -10.82
C SER A 41 10.73 11.00 -10.63
N LEU A 42 11.93 11.58 -10.59
CA LEU A 42 13.17 10.85 -10.33
C LEU A 42 13.07 10.06 -9.01
N SER A 43 12.40 10.64 -8.01
CA SER A 43 12.12 10.02 -6.71
C SER A 43 11.35 8.71 -6.83
N MET A 44 10.31 8.63 -7.68
CA MET A 44 9.55 7.40 -7.89
C MET A 44 10.40 6.31 -8.55
N ILE A 45 11.20 6.67 -9.56
CA ILE A 45 12.09 5.73 -10.26
C ILE A 45 13.13 5.16 -9.28
N LEU A 46 13.80 6.04 -8.53
CA LEU A 46 14.77 5.64 -7.52
C LEU A 46 14.13 4.74 -6.45
N LEU A 47 12.94 5.09 -5.96
CA LEU A 47 12.22 4.27 -4.98
C LEU A 47 11.94 2.87 -5.53
N ILE A 48 11.45 2.74 -6.76
CA ILE A 48 11.18 1.43 -7.38
C ILE A 48 12.47 0.61 -7.49
N ILE A 49 13.56 1.21 -7.98
CA ILE A 49 14.85 0.52 -8.10
C ILE A 49 15.35 0.07 -6.73
N SER A 50 15.35 0.97 -5.72
CA SER A 50 15.78 0.65 -4.36
C SER A 50 14.96 -0.48 -3.73
N VAL A 51 13.64 -0.47 -3.89
CA VAL A 51 12.75 -1.52 -3.38
C VAL A 51 13.01 -2.86 -4.07
N MET A 52 13.25 -2.87 -5.38
CA MET A 52 13.59 -4.09 -6.11
C MET A 52 14.95 -4.66 -5.69
N VAL A 53 15.95 -3.81 -5.49
CA VAL A 53 17.26 -4.22 -4.98
C VAL A 53 17.13 -4.77 -3.55
N PHE A 54 16.41 -4.06 -2.67
CA PHE A 54 16.15 -4.51 -1.30
C PHE A 54 15.43 -5.87 -1.28
N LYS A 55 14.39 -6.04 -2.09
CA LYS A 55 13.70 -7.33 -2.28
C LYS A 55 14.68 -8.44 -2.66
N ARG A 56 15.56 -8.19 -3.64
CA ARG A 56 16.52 -9.20 -4.10
C ARG A 56 17.56 -9.54 -3.04
N MET A 57 18.06 -8.55 -2.30
CA MET A 57 18.96 -8.78 -1.17
C MET A 57 18.30 -9.61 -0.07
N PHE A 58 17.02 -9.36 0.19
CA PHE A 58 16.23 -10.14 1.14
C PHE A 58 16.01 -11.60 0.71
N GLU A 59 15.79 -11.82 -0.60
CA GLU A 59 15.67 -13.18 -1.18
C GLU A 59 17.01 -13.95 -1.10
N VAL A 60 18.12 -13.32 -1.48
CA VAL A 60 19.44 -14.00 -1.57
C VAL A 60 20.09 -14.20 -0.20
N SER A 61 19.81 -13.33 0.77
CA SER A 61 20.35 -13.45 2.14
C SER A 61 19.80 -14.64 2.93
N GLY A 62 18.77 -15.34 2.43
CA GLY A 62 18.12 -16.43 3.18
C GLY A 62 17.30 -15.96 4.39
N ALA A 63 17.17 -14.64 4.59
CA ALA A 63 16.35 -14.05 5.66
C ALA A 63 14.89 -14.56 5.63
N PHE A 64 14.40 -14.93 4.45
CA PHE A 64 13.12 -15.61 4.22
C PHE A 64 12.86 -16.78 5.19
N LEU A 65 13.85 -17.65 5.38
CA LEU A 65 13.73 -18.88 6.17
C LEU A 65 13.86 -18.58 7.67
N VAL A 66 14.77 -17.67 8.04
CA VAL A 66 15.03 -17.28 9.42
C VAL A 66 13.83 -16.55 10.03
N ILE A 67 13.20 -15.67 9.28
CA ILE A 67 12.04 -14.90 9.76
C ILE A 67 10.83 -15.82 9.96
N SER A 68 10.59 -16.73 9.02
CA SER A 68 9.49 -17.69 9.12
C SER A 68 9.65 -18.66 10.30
N THR A 69 10.88 -19.04 10.63
CA THR A 69 11.19 -19.93 11.76
C THR A 69 11.10 -19.19 13.10
N ILE A 70 11.72 -18.01 13.24
CA ILE A 70 11.62 -17.19 14.47
C ILE A 70 10.17 -16.93 14.86
N PHE A 71 9.30 -16.62 13.90
CA PHE A 71 7.89 -16.37 14.19
C PHE A 71 7.09 -17.61 14.57
N SER A 72 7.46 -18.77 14.01
CA SER A 72 6.85 -20.04 14.40
C SER A 72 7.27 -20.43 15.82
N ASP A 73 8.55 -20.20 16.17
CA ASP A 73 9.11 -20.51 17.49
C ASP A 73 8.54 -19.62 18.60
N TRP A 74 8.20 -18.36 18.28
CA TRP A 74 7.58 -17.43 19.24
C TRP A 74 6.06 -17.61 19.38
N GLY A 75 5.44 -18.54 18.64
CA GLY A 75 3.99 -18.75 18.67
C GLY A 75 3.17 -17.54 18.19
N VAL A 76 3.80 -16.59 17.50
CA VAL A 76 3.15 -15.37 17.03
C VAL A 76 2.36 -15.68 15.77
N SER A 77 1.05 -15.41 15.78
CA SER A 77 0.23 -15.58 14.58
C SER A 77 0.78 -14.70 13.43
N PRO A 78 1.00 -15.27 12.23
CA PRO A 78 1.47 -14.51 11.07
C PRO A 78 0.63 -13.26 10.75
N LEU A 79 -0.66 -13.25 11.13
CA LEU A 79 -1.54 -12.09 10.95
C LEU A 79 -1.05 -10.85 11.66
N ILE A 80 -0.45 -11.01 12.84
CA ILE A 80 0.02 -9.88 13.66
C ILE A 80 1.11 -9.15 12.91
N ILE A 81 2.10 -9.88 12.39
CA ILE A 81 3.21 -9.29 11.63
C ILE A 81 2.73 -8.73 10.29
N LEU A 82 1.85 -9.46 9.59
CA LEU A 82 1.22 -9.00 8.36
C LEU A 82 0.53 -7.66 8.54
N PHE A 83 -0.15 -7.44 9.67
CA PHE A 83 -0.85 -6.18 9.95
C PHE A 83 0.07 -5.10 10.52
N PHE A 84 0.82 -5.39 11.59
CA PHE A 84 1.55 -4.40 12.37
C PHE A 84 2.80 -3.87 11.67
N ALA A 85 3.55 -4.71 10.95
CA ALA A 85 4.75 -4.26 10.25
C ALA A 85 4.44 -3.14 9.21
N PRO A 86 3.48 -3.30 8.29
CA PRO A 86 3.11 -2.23 7.37
C PRO A 86 2.37 -1.11 8.09
N PHE A 87 1.58 -1.38 9.14
CA PHE A 87 0.92 -0.34 9.94
C PHE A 87 1.93 0.63 10.56
N LEU A 88 2.97 0.13 11.22
CA LEU A 88 4.03 0.93 11.82
C LEU A 88 4.80 1.72 10.76
N ALA A 89 5.20 1.07 9.66
CA ALA A 89 5.87 1.74 8.56
C ALA A 89 4.98 2.84 7.94
N GLY A 90 3.68 2.59 7.77
CA GLY A 90 2.71 3.56 7.26
C GLY A 90 2.48 4.73 8.23
N LEU A 91 2.39 4.44 9.53
CA LEU A 91 2.20 5.44 10.59
C LEU A 91 3.39 6.39 10.69
N LEU A 92 4.62 5.85 10.60
CA LEU A 92 5.84 6.64 10.69
C LEU A 92 6.12 7.46 9.43
N THR A 93 5.77 6.93 8.26
CA THR A 93 6.08 7.59 6.97
C THR A 93 4.96 8.49 6.46
N GLY A 94 3.69 8.18 6.75
CA GLY A 94 2.53 8.87 6.20
C GLY A 94 2.38 8.74 4.68
N ILE A 95 3.15 7.84 4.03
CA ILE A 95 3.25 7.69 2.58
C ILE A 95 3.01 6.23 2.19
N THR A 96 2.08 6.02 1.25
CA THR A 96 1.69 4.67 0.83
C THR A 96 2.80 3.90 0.11
N SER A 97 3.55 4.56 -0.78
CA SER A 97 4.68 3.93 -1.49
C SER A 97 5.81 3.52 -0.54
N ALA A 98 6.00 4.22 0.58
CA ALA A 98 7.06 3.95 1.53
C ALA A 98 6.82 2.65 2.31
N PHE A 99 5.64 2.48 2.93
CA PHE A 99 5.36 1.24 3.66
C PHE A 99 5.29 0.03 2.72
N VAL A 100 4.79 0.19 1.49
CA VAL A 100 4.78 -0.88 0.49
C VAL A 100 6.22 -1.27 0.15
N GLY A 101 7.10 -0.29 -0.06
CA GLY A 101 8.50 -0.54 -0.38
C GLY A 101 9.29 -1.22 0.75
N ILE A 102 8.97 -0.92 2.01
CA ILE A 102 9.68 -1.44 3.17
C ILE A 102 9.11 -2.79 3.62
N ALA A 103 7.79 -2.87 3.84
CA ALA A 103 7.17 -4.01 4.50
C ALA A 103 6.86 -5.18 3.54
N PHE A 104 6.45 -4.92 2.29
CA PHE A 104 6.05 -6.01 1.40
C PHE A 104 7.19 -6.97 1.04
N PRO A 105 8.42 -6.53 0.76
CA PRO A 105 9.53 -7.46 0.53
C PRO A 105 9.79 -8.40 1.72
N ILE A 106 9.59 -7.90 2.95
CA ILE A 106 9.75 -8.66 4.19
C ILE A 106 8.60 -9.65 4.40
N LEU A 107 7.38 -9.29 3.98
CA LEU A 107 6.16 -10.08 4.15
C LEU A 107 5.89 -11.04 2.98
N LEU A 108 6.53 -10.86 1.84
CA LEU A 108 6.43 -11.73 0.67
C LEU A 108 6.55 -13.23 1.01
N PRO A 109 7.46 -13.66 1.90
CA PRO A 109 7.57 -15.05 2.34
C PRO A 109 6.31 -15.62 2.99
N LEU A 110 5.57 -14.75 3.70
CA LEU A 110 4.34 -15.13 4.39
C LEU A 110 3.15 -15.11 3.44
N ILE A 111 3.18 -14.23 2.44
CA ILE A 111 2.11 -14.06 1.44
C ILE A 111 2.20 -15.13 0.34
N ILE A 112 3.42 -15.49 -0.06
CA ILE A 112 3.71 -16.40 -1.17
C ILE A 112 4.49 -17.60 -0.62
N ARG A 113 3.78 -18.55 -0.01
CA ARG A 113 4.36 -19.85 0.38
C ARG A 113 4.34 -20.83 -0.80
N SER A 114 3.15 -21.28 -1.18
CA SER A 114 2.94 -22.24 -2.27
C SER A 114 2.00 -21.70 -3.35
N GLN A 115 1.01 -20.89 -2.97
CA GLN A 115 0.22 -20.06 -3.87
C GLN A 115 0.10 -18.64 -3.29
N PRO A 116 -0.03 -17.60 -4.14
CA PRO A 116 -0.19 -16.22 -3.68
C PRO A 116 -1.51 -16.08 -2.91
N ASN A 117 -1.43 -15.90 -1.58
CA ASN A 117 -2.60 -15.66 -0.76
C ASN A 117 -2.96 -14.17 -0.78
N LEU A 118 -3.89 -13.81 -1.67
CA LEU A 118 -4.38 -12.44 -1.82
C LEU A 118 -5.03 -11.89 -0.53
N THR A 119 -5.51 -12.75 0.36
CA THR A 119 -6.11 -12.35 1.64
C THR A 119 -5.04 -11.80 2.60
N TYR A 120 -3.86 -12.40 2.64
CA TYR A 120 -2.73 -11.90 3.44
C TYR A 120 -2.16 -10.61 2.87
N ALA A 121 -2.05 -10.50 1.54
CA ALA A 121 -1.67 -9.25 0.89
C ALA A 121 -2.67 -8.11 1.18
N MET A 122 -3.97 -8.43 1.16
CA MET A 122 -5.04 -7.49 1.51
C MET A 122 -4.93 -7.03 2.97
N LEU A 123 -4.71 -7.95 3.92
CA LEU A 123 -4.55 -7.61 5.33
C LEU A 123 -3.33 -6.70 5.56
N ALA A 124 -2.19 -7.03 4.94
CA ALA A 124 -0.99 -6.22 5.04
C ALA A 124 -1.18 -4.82 4.44
N TYR A 125 -1.87 -4.74 3.31
CA TYR A 125 -2.22 -3.46 2.71
C TYR A 125 -3.18 -2.66 3.59
N ALA A 126 -4.20 -3.29 4.17
CA ALA A 126 -5.15 -2.65 5.07
C ALA A 126 -4.46 -2.10 6.33
N GLY A 127 -3.53 -2.87 6.91
CA GLY A 127 -2.72 -2.41 8.05
C GLY A 127 -1.87 -1.20 7.70
N GLY A 128 -1.11 -1.25 6.60
CA GLY A 128 -0.29 -0.12 6.17
C GLY A 128 -1.09 1.13 5.81
N PHE A 129 -2.22 0.96 5.12
CA PHE A 129 -3.10 2.06 4.77
C PHE A 129 -3.77 2.68 6.01
N ALA A 130 -4.19 1.87 6.97
CA ALA A 130 -4.68 2.35 8.27
C ALA A 130 -3.61 3.18 9.01
N GLY A 131 -2.35 2.72 8.99
CA GLY A 131 -1.21 3.46 9.54
C GLY A 131 -1.03 4.82 8.86
N VAL A 132 -1.05 4.86 7.52
CA VAL A 132 -0.93 6.11 6.74
C VAL A 132 -2.04 7.10 7.10
N LEU A 133 -3.30 6.65 7.21
CA LEU A 133 -4.43 7.52 7.52
C LEU A 133 -4.37 8.11 8.93
N LEU A 134 -3.81 7.37 9.89
CA LEU A 134 -3.62 7.83 11.27
C LEU A 134 -2.32 8.64 11.46
N SER A 135 -1.44 8.66 10.46
CA SER A 135 -0.15 9.34 10.57
C SER A 135 -0.32 10.86 10.67
N PRO A 136 0.29 11.52 11.67
CA PRO A 136 0.31 12.98 11.74
C PRO A 136 1.16 13.59 10.61
N PHE A 137 2.03 12.79 9.98
CA PHE A 137 2.86 13.20 8.85
C PHE A 137 2.13 13.14 7.51
N HIS A 138 0.89 12.64 7.47
CA HIS A 138 0.14 12.61 6.24
C HIS A 138 -0.23 14.03 5.80
N LEU A 139 0.31 14.46 4.65
CA LEU A 139 0.17 15.82 4.14
C LEU A 139 -1.30 16.26 4.02
N CYS A 140 -2.20 15.37 3.62
CA CYS A 140 -3.62 15.70 3.50
C CYS A 140 -4.23 16.04 4.87
N LEU A 141 -3.77 15.40 5.95
CA LEU A 141 -4.29 15.61 7.31
C LEU A 141 -3.84 16.96 7.88
N ILE A 142 -2.54 17.26 7.75
CA ILE A 142 -1.96 18.51 8.28
C ILE A 142 -2.52 19.73 7.54
N VAL A 143 -2.62 19.67 6.21
CA VAL A 143 -3.12 20.79 5.38
C VAL A 143 -4.60 21.04 5.63
N THR A 144 -5.41 19.98 5.75
CA THR A 144 -6.84 20.13 6.07
C THR A 144 -7.02 20.76 7.46
N ARG A 145 -6.24 20.31 8.44
CA ARG A 145 -6.27 20.87 9.79
C ARG A 145 -5.89 22.35 9.81
N GLU A 146 -4.84 22.74 9.08
CA GLU A 146 -4.42 24.14 8.98
C GLU A 146 -5.45 25.01 8.27
N TYR A 147 -6.01 24.52 7.16
CA TYR A 147 -7.02 25.24 6.38
C TYR A 147 -8.30 25.51 7.20
N PHE A 148 -8.82 24.49 7.89
CA PHE A 148 -10.04 24.61 8.68
C PHE A 148 -9.81 25.06 10.12
N LYS A 149 -8.55 25.26 10.53
CA LYS A 149 -8.14 25.54 11.93
C LYS A 149 -8.78 24.57 12.93
N ALA A 150 -8.92 23.31 12.53
CA ALA A 150 -9.64 22.30 13.28
C ALA A 150 -8.82 21.74 14.45
N ASP A 151 -9.52 21.29 15.49
CA ASP A 151 -8.92 20.58 16.61
C ASP A 151 -8.51 19.16 16.19
N LEU A 152 -7.23 18.81 16.41
CA LEU A 152 -6.68 17.50 16.06
C LEU A 152 -7.44 16.36 16.74
N ARG A 153 -7.86 16.52 18.00
CA ARG A 153 -8.58 15.47 18.73
C ARG A 153 -9.93 15.16 18.10
N LYS A 154 -10.64 16.19 17.63
CA LYS A 154 -11.93 16.02 16.92
C LYS A 154 -11.72 15.34 15.57
N LEU A 155 -10.67 15.72 14.85
CA LEU A 155 -10.31 15.13 13.55
C LEU A 155 -9.95 13.65 13.69
N TYR A 156 -9.10 13.31 14.67
CA TYR A 156 -8.74 11.93 14.97
C TYR A 156 -9.94 11.10 15.43
N LYS A 157 -10.85 11.67 16.23
CA LYS A 157 -12.08 10.97 16.64
C LYS A 157 -12.98 10.66 15.44
N LEU A 158 -13.05 11.56 14.46
CA LEU A 158 -13.79 11.33 13.21
C LEU A 158 -13.11 10.28 12.32
N LEU A 159 -11.77 10.27 12.25
CA LEU A 159 -10.98 9.32 11.47
C LEU A 159 -10.92 7.92 12.09
N PHE A 160 -11.00 7.82 13.41
CA PHE A 160 -10.89 6.55 14.11
C PHE A 160 -12.02 5.59 13.69
N LEU A 161 -13.26 6.08 13.58
CA LEU A 161 -14.41 5.27 13.20
C LEU A 161 -14.24 4.56 11.83
N PRO A 162 -13.94 5.26 10.71
CA PRO A 162 -13.74 4.60 9.42
C PRO A 162 -12.48 3.72 9.40
N VAL A 163 -11.40 4.11 10.07
CA VAL A 163 -10.18 3.29 10.11
C VAL A 163 -10.43 1.98 10.85
N THR A 164 -11.05 2.02 12.02
CA THR A 164 -11.42 0.81 12.77
C THR A 164 -12.38 -0.06 11.98
N PHE A 165 -13.34 0.53 11.27
CA PHE A 165 -14.24 -0.23 10.40
C PHE A 165 -13.49 -0.99 9.30
N VAL A 166 -12.55 -0.34 8.60
CA VAL A 166 -11.73 -0.98 7.55
C VAL A 166 -10.90 -2.13 8.14
N VAL A 167 -10.27 -1.93 9.30
CA VAL A 167 -9.46 -2.96 9.97
C VAL A 167 -10.31 -4.14 10.42
N LEU A 168 -11.48 -3.90 11.00
CA LEU A 168 -12.41 -4.95 11.43
C LEU A 168 -12.89 -5.80 10.25
N VAL A 169 -13.26 -5.15 9.13
CA VAL A 169 -13.67 -5.86 7.91
C VAL A 169 -12.52 -6.69 7.35
N ALA A 170 -11.30 -6.14 7.33
CA ALA A 170 -10.12 -6.88 6.87
C ALA A 170 -9.86 -8.13 7.73
N LEU A 171 -9.95 -8.01 9.05
CA LEU A 171 -9.80 -9.13 9.98
C LEU A 171 -10.92 -10.16 9.84
N LEU A 172 -12.16 -9.72 9.66
CA LEU A 172 -13.31 -10.60 9.42
C LEU A 172 -13.13 -11.41 8.13
N ILE A 173 -12.70 -10.78 7.04
CA ILE A 173 -12.46 -11.47 5.76
C ILE A 173 -11.38 -12.55 5.92
N VAL A 174 -10.32 -12.26 6.67
CA VAL A 174 -9.26 -13.22 6.98
C VAL A 174 -9.81 -14.38 7.83
N GLY A 175 -10.58 -14.07 8.88
CA GLY A 175 -11.19 -15.07 9.74
C GLY A 175 -12.19 -15.98 9.02
N LEU A 176 -12.97 -15.43 8.08
CA LEU A 176 -13.94 -16.17 7.27
C LEU A 176 -13.30 -17.09 6.23
N LYS A 177 -12.12 -16.73 5.71
CA LYS A 177 -11.42 -17.54 4.70
C LYS A 177 -10.57 -18.67 5.29
N GLY A 178 -10.41 -18.71 6.61
CA GLY A 178 -9.56 -19.70 7.28
C GLY A 178 -8.08 -19.48 6.99
N PHE A 179 -7.24 -20.00 7.89
CA PHE A 179 -5.78 -19.89 7.85
C PHE A 179 -5.15 -20.96 6.94
#